data_AF-A0A7C4SRH8-F1
#
_entry.id   AF-A0A7C4SRH8-F1
#
_cell.length_a   1.000
_cell.length_b   1.000
_cell.length_c   1.000
_cell.angle_alpha   90.00
_cell.angle_beta   90.00
_cell.angle_gamma   90.00
#
_symmetry.space_group_name_H-M   'P 1'
#
loop_
_entity.id
_entity.type
_entity.pdbx_description
1 polymer ?
#
loop_
_entity_poly.entity_id
_entity_poly.type
_entity_poly.pdbx_seq_one_letter_code
_entity_poly.pdbx_strand_id
1 'polypeptide(L)'
;MKSTMMIEVANQIIEEYAPTINKSLEVPREEYRLRWRRVQNAMADKGYDLIYICGSELDRSDAAWLAGIFDPMIERYAVILPLDGKPVVLAGSEGGHILEEAAEKSGVDIALLREFQISDEEYRWGPLLKF
;
A
#
# COMPACT_ATOMS: atom_id res chain seq x y z
N MET A 1 35.32 17.00 3.98
CA MET A 1 35.60 16.78 5.41
C MET A 1 34.33 16.58 6.24
N LYS A 2 33.38 17.54 6.35
CA LYS A 2 32.13 17.35 7.09
C LYS A 2 31.23 16.21 6.55
N SER A 3 31.11 16.08 5.23
CA SER A 3 30.30 15.04 4.58
C SER A 3 30.82 13.62 4.84
N THR A 4 32.15 13.41 4.79
CA THR A 4 32.80 12.12 5.08
C THR A 4 32.55 11.65 6.52
N MET A 5 32.67 12.57 7.48
CA MET A 5 32.43 12.26 8.90
C MET A 5 30.96 11.87 9.18
N MET A 6 30.00 12.47 8.46
CA MET A 6 28.59 12.08 8.59
C MET A 6 28.31 10.68 8.03
N ILE A 7 28.98 10.29 6.94
CA ILE A 7 28.87 8.94 6.38
C ILE A 7 29.43 7.90 7.36
N GLU A 8 30.58 8.18 7.97
CA GLU A 8 31.20 7.29 8.95
C GLU A 8 30.30 7.06 10.17
N VAL A 9 29.69 8.14 10.70
CA VAL A 9 28.74 8.05 11.82
C VAL A 9 27.49 7.26 11.41
N ALA A 10 26.93 7.51 10.22
CA ALA A 10 25.76 6.77 9.74
C ALA A 10 26.06 5.27 9.59
N ASN A 11 27.22 4.91 9.05
CA ASN A 11 27.64 3.51 8.92
C ASN A 11 27.83 2.84 10.27
N GLN A 12 28.45 3.51 11.24
CA GLN A 12 28.59 2.98 12.60
C GLN A 12 27.24 2.67 13.23
N ILE A 13 26.26 3.57 13.10
CA ILE A 13 24.90 3.33 13.58
C ILE A 13 24.29 2.12 12.86
N ILE A 14 24.39 2.05 11.54
CA ILE A 14 23.82 0.92 10.79
C ILE A 14 24.47 -0.40 11.23
N GLU A 15 25.79 -0.47 11.35
CA GLU A 15 26.51 -1.69 11.73
C GLU A 15 26.21 -2.13 13.17
N GLU A 16 26.13 -1.19 14.11
CA GLU A 16 25.82 -1.46 15.51
C GLU A 16 24.40 -2.01 15.69
N TYR A 17 23.42 -1.42 15.00
CA TYR A 17 22.01 -1.76 15.21
C TYR A 17 21.46 -2.80 14.22
N ALA A 18 22.07 -3.00 13.05
CA ALA A 18 21.57 -3.96 12.06
C ALA A 18 21.33 -5.38 12.61
N PRO A 19 22.17 -5.96 13.48
CA PRO A 19 21.94 -7.29 14.04
C PRO A 19 20.72 -7.37 14.97
N THR A 20 20.26 -6.23 15.51
CA THR A 20 19.09 -6.16 16.40
C THR A 20 17.75 -6.12 15.66
N ILE A 21 17.79 -5.87 14.34
CA ILE A 21 16.59 -5.72 13.51
C ILE A 21 16.36 -7.01 12.73
N ASN A 22 15.25 -7.68 13.01
CA ASN A 22 14.83 -8.81 12.20
C ASN A 22 14.17 -8.32 10.90
N LYS A 23 14.94 -8.30 9.81
CA LYS A 23 14.48 -7.89 8.47
C LYS A 23 13.67 -8.96 7.75
N SER A 24 13.53 -10.17 8.31
CA SER A 24 12.70 -11.23 7.73
C SER A 24 11.27 -11.23 8.27
N LEU A 25 10.93 -10.31 9.18
CA LEU A 25 9.56 -10.15 9.67
C LEU A 25 8.70 -9.51 8.59
N GLU A 26 7.72 -10.26 8.12
CA GLU A 26 6.74 -9.80 7.15
C GLU A 26 5.38 -10.43 7.45
N VAL A 27 4.30 -9.78 6.98
CA VAL A 27 2.97 -10.36 7.03
C VAL A 27 2.83 -11.28 5.81
N PRO A 28 2.61 -12.60 6.00
CA PRO A 28 2.50 -13.51 4.87
C PRO A 28 1.21 -13.25 4.07
N ARG A 29 1.24 -13.53 2.77
CA ARG A 29 0.08 -13.37 1.87
C ARG A 29 -1.20 -14.06 2.39
N GLU A 30 -1.06 -15.21 3.03
CA GLU A 30 -2.19 -15.98 3.56
C GLU A 30 -2.92 -15.25 4.70
N GLU A 31 -2.21 -14.46 5.50
CA GLU A 31 -2.82 -13.63 6.54
C GLU A 31 -3.73 -12.56 5.92
N TYR A 32 -3.34 -11.92 4.81
CA TYR A 32 -4.22 -10.97 4.11
C TYR A 32 -5.48 -11.65 3.57
N ARG A 33 -5.36 -12.85 2.98
CA ARG A 33 -6.54 -13.62 2.52
C ARG A 33 -7.50 -13.94 3.66
N LEU A 34 -6.97 -14.27 4.84
CA LEU A 34 -7.77 -14.49 6.03
C LEU A 34 -8.47 -13.21 6.49
N ARG A 35 -7.79 -12.05 6.42
CA ARG A 35 -8.39 -10.74 6.73
C ARG A 35 -9.54 -10.42 5.78
N TRP A 36 -9.37 -10.62 4.47
CA TRP A 36 -10.44 -10.39 3.49
C TRP A 36 -11.66 -11.25 3.80
N ARG A 37 -11.45 -12.54 4.08
CA ARG A 37 -12.54 -13.46 4.43
C ARG A 37 -13.27 -13.04 5.71
N ARG A 38 -12.55 -12.56 6.74
CA ARG A 38 -13.18 -12.02 7.96
C ARG A 38 -14.11 -10.85 7.64
N VAL A 39 -13.65 -9.92 6.80
CA VAL A 39 -14.45 -8.74 6.43
C VAL A 39 -15.63 -9.14 5.54
N GLN A 40 -15.41 -9.99 4.53
CA GLN A 40 -16.45 -10.50 3.64
C GLN A 40 -17.55 -11.28 4.37
N ASN A 41 -17.21 -12.10 5.37
CA ASN A 41 -18.21 -12.77 6.20
C ASN A 41 -19.07 -11.75 6.96
N ALA A 42 -18.45 -10.74 7.55
CA ALA A 42 -19.18 -9.67 8.24
C ALA A 42 -20.01 -8.80 7.28
N MET A 43 -19.58 -8.65 6.03
CA MET A 43 -20.36 -8.01 4.96
C MET A 43 -21.59 -8.85 4.61
N ALA A 44 -21.44 -10.17 4.43
CA ALA A 44 -22.53 -11.09 4.12
C ALA A 44 -23.62 -11.05 5.19
N ASP A 45 -23.22 -11.13 6.47
CA ASP A 45 -24.15 -11.09 7.61
C ASP A 45 -24.97 -9.78 7.67
N LYS A 46 -24.44 -8.69 7.11
CA LYS A 46 -25.06 -7.37 7.10
C LYS A 46 -25.74 -7.02 5.77
N GLY A 47 -25.63 -7.86 4.76
CA GLY A 47 -26.16 -7.61 3.42
C GLY A 47 -25.41 -6.51 2.65
N TYR A 48 -24.10 -6.40 2.82
CA TYR A 48 -23.25 -5.49 2.04
C TYR A 48 -22.55 -6.22 0.89
N ASP A 49 -22.61 -5.66 -0.32
CA ASP A 49 -21.95 -6.23 -1.50
C ASP A 49 -20.53 -5.71 -1.74
N LEU A 50 -20.21 -4.54 -1.17
CA LEU A 50 -18.96 -3.82 -1.41
C LEU A 50 -18.59 -2.99 -0.19
N ILE A 51 -17.30 -2.91 0.13
CA ILE A 51 -16.76 -1.86 0.98
C ILE A 51 -15.75 -1.00 0.22
N TYR A 52 -15.68 0.26 0.63
CA TYR A 52 -14.73 1.25 0.13
C TYR A 52 -13.96 1.80 1.32
N ILE A 53 -12.63 1.71 1.25
CA ILE A 53 -11.72 2.29 2.23
C ILE A 53 -11.01 3.45 1.53
N CYS A 54 -11.17 4.66 2.05
CA CYS A 54 -10.39 5.82 1.61
C CYS A 54 -9.06 5.81 2.36
N GLY A 55 -7.96 5.93 1.62
CA GLY A 55 -6.62 6.02 2.16
C GLY A 55 -5.97 7.36 1.86
N SER A 56 -5.15 7.80 2.80
CA SER A 56 -4.28 8.97 2.65
C SER A 56 -3.04 8.80 3.54
N GLU A 57 -2.14 9.78 3.54
CA GLU A 57 -1.03 9.86 4.49
C GLU A 57 -1.48 9.88 5.96
N LEU A 58 -2.69 10.38 6.24
CA LEU A 58 -3.27 10.52 7.58
C LEU A 58 -4.20 9.35 7.93
N ASP A 59 -4.77 8.68 6.93
CA ASP A 59 -5.80 7.64 7.09
C ASP A 59 -5.31 6.28 6.57
N ARG A 60 -4.22 5.77 7.14
CA ARG A 60 -3.54 4.56 6.62
C ARG A 60 -4.06 3.24 7.19
N SER A 61 -4.68 3.24 8.36
CA SER A 61 -4.79 2.03 9.21
C SER A 61 -5.55 0.88 8.57
N ASP A 62 -6.70 1.14 7.96
CA ASP A 62 -7.55 0.08 7.39
C ASP A 62 -6.95 -0.47 6.09
N ALA A 63 -6.40 0.41 5.24
CA ALA A 63 -5.74 0.03 4.01
C ALA A 63 -4.43 -0.75 4.27
N ALA A 64 -3.66 -0.33 5.28
CA ALA A 64 -2.47 -1.05 5.74
C ALA A 64 -2.82 -2.44 6.26
N TRP A 65 -3.88 -2.55 7.06
CA TRP A 65 -4.31 -3.83 7.58
C TRP A 65 -4.88 -4.75 6.49
N LEU A 66 -5.68 -4.22 5.56
CA LEU A 66 -6.35 -5.03 4.55
C LEU A 66 -5.43 -5.40 3.37
N ALA A 67 -4.56 -4.48 2.95
CA ALA A 67 -3.79 -4.60 1.71
C ALA A 67 -2.28 -4.39 1.89
N GLY A 68 -1.80 -4.19 3.12
CA GLY A 68 -0.38 -3.95 3.38
C GLY A 68 0.11 -2.59 2.87
N ILE A 69 -0.82 -1.71 2.52
CA ILE A 69 -0.52 -0.40 1.93
C ILE A 69 0.12 0.50 2.98
N PHE A 70 1.29 1.01 2.64
CA PHE A 70 1.91 2.12 3.32
C PHE A 70 2.37 3.11 2.25
N ASP A 71 1.53 4.10 1.95
CA ASP A 71 1.90 5.16 1.03
C ASP A 71 2.51 6.31 1.82
N PRO A 72 3.83 6.58 1.74
CA PRO A 72 4.47 7.73 2.37
C PRO A 72 4.13 9.07 1.67
N MET A 73 3.50 9.04 0.49
CA MET A 73 3.19 10.21 -0.34
C MET A 73 1.78 10.78 -0.09
N ILE A 74 1.56 12.00 -0.60
CA ILE A 74 0.37 12.85 -0.38
C ILE A 74 -0.77 12.53 -1.39
N GLU A 75 -0.70 11.43 -2.13
CA GLU A 75 -1.78 11.06 -3.04
C GLU A 75 -2.90 10.31 -2.31
N ARG A 76 -4.14 10.51 -2.79
CA ARG A 76 -5.26 9.69 -2.33
C ARG A 76 -5.12 8.30 -2.95
N TYR A 77 -5.60 7.31 -2.23
CA TYR A 77 -5.82 5.98 -2.77
C TYR A 77 -7.07 5.40 -2.13
N ALA A 78 -7.56 4.31 -2.70
CA ALA A 78 -8.68 3.59 -2.11
C ALA A 78 -8.48 2.09 -2.20
N VAL A 79 -9.12 1.35 -1.30
CA VAL A 79 -9.24 -0.09 -1.42
C VAL A 79 -10.71 -0.43 -1.55
N ILE A 80 -11.06 -1.12 -2.63
CA ILE A 80 -12.38 -1.68 -2.85
C ILE A 80 -12.31 -3.17 -2.54
N LEU A 81 -13.15 -3.66 -1.63
CA LEU A 81 -13.29 -5.09 -1.37
C LEU A 81 -14.72 -5.53 -1.71
N PRO A 82 -14.90 -6.38 -2.75
CA PRO A 82 -16.18 -7.01 -3.04
C PRO A 82 -16.52 -8.10 -2.03
N LEU A 83 -17.81 -8.44 -1.92
CA LEU A 83 -18.31 -9.52 -1.07
C LEU A 83 -17.63 -10.88 -1.33
N ASP A 84 -17.25 -11.15 -2.57
CA ASP A 84 -16.38 -12.28 -2.92
C ASP A 84 -15.31 -11.88 -3.92
N GLY A 85 -14.17 -12.56 -3.88
CA GLY A 85 -12.99 -12.24 -4.67
C GLY A 85 -11.96 -11.42 -3.90
N LYS A 86 -11.08 -10.76 -4.65
CA LYS A 86 -9.94 -10.01 -4.12
C LYS A 86 -10.27 -8.52 -3.99
N PRO A 87 -9.63 -7.82 -3.03
CA PRO A 87 -9.62 -6.37 -3.05
C PRO A 87 -8.86 -5.82 -4.27
N VAL A 88 -9.24 -4.61 -4.68
CA VAL A 88 -8.54 -3.81 -5.68
C VAL A 88 -8.13 -2.49 -5.06
N VAL A 89 -6.85 -2.13 -5.22
CA VAL A 89 -6.31 -0.83 -4.85
C VAL A 89 -6.48 0.12 -6.02
N LEU A 90 -7.12 1.26 -5.77
CA LEU A 90 -7.19 2.37 -6.70
C LEU A 90 -6.11 3.38 -6.30
N ALA A 91 -5.19 3.67 -7.20
CA ALA A 91 -4.01 4.48 -6.90
C ALA A 91 -3.77 5.57 -7.94
N GLY A 92 -3.24 6.71 -7.51
CA GLY A 92 -2.65 7.71 -8.39
C GLY A 92 -1.35 7.22 -9.03
N SER A 93 -0.86 7.94 -10.04
CA SER A 93 0.34 7.51 -10.78
C SER A 93 1.66 7.81 -10.07
N GLU A 94 1.68 8.74 -9.10
CA GLU A 94 2.91 9.07 -8.36
C GLU A 94 3.20 7.95 -7.36
N GLY A 95 2.22 7.63 -6.51
CA GLY A 95 2.35 6.59 -5.49
C GLY A 95 2.23 5.15 -6.01
N GLY A 96 1.83 4.97 -7.27
CA GLY A 96 1.53 3.66 -7.88
C GLY A 96 2.64 2.62 -7.70
N HIS A 97 3.91 3.01 -7.87
CA HIS A 97 5.05 2.11 -7.73
C HIS A 97 5.27 1.58 -6.30
N ILE A 98 5.00 2.40 -5.28
CA ILE A 98 5.04 1.95 -3.87
C ILE A 98 3.87 1.01 -3.59
N LEU A 99 2.70 1.33 -4.14
CA LEU A 99 1.50 0.52 -3.97
C LEU A 99 1.55 -0.80 -4.74
N GLU A 100 2.29 -0.88 -5.84
CA GLU A 100 2.58 -2.12 -6.56
C GLU A 100 3.36 -3.13 -5.69
N GLU A 101 4.35 -2.67 -4.93
CA GLU A 101 5.10 -3.54 -4.00
C GLU A 101 4.17 -4.08 -2.89
N ALA A 102 3.33 -3.20 -2.33
CA ALA A 102 2.33 -3.61 -1.34
C ALA A 102 1.31 -4.60 -1.94
N ALA A 103 0.91 -4.37 -3.19
CA ALA A 103 -0.01 -5.23 -3.92
C ALA A 103 0.59 -6.61 -4.20
N GLU A 104 1.85 -6.66 -4.62
CA GLU A 104 2.59 -7.90 -4.81
C GLU A 104 2.67 -8.71 -3.51
N LYS A 105 3.03 -8.07 -2.39
CA LYS A 105 3.17 -8.75 -1.09
C LYS A 105 1.83 -9.28 -0.57
N SER A 106 0.79 -8.45 -0.57
CA SER A 106 -0.53 -8.81 -0.04
C SER A 106 -1.38 -9.65 -1.00
N GLY A 107 -1.10 -9.60 -2.31
CA GLY A 107 -1.84 -10.29 -3.35
C GLY A 107 -3.14 -9.60 -3.77
N VAL A 108 -3.38 -8.35 -3.35
CA VAL A 108 -4.46 -7.52 -3.90
C VAL A 108 -4.16 -7.15 -5.34
N ASP A 109 -5.21 -6.86 -6.11
CA ASP A 109 -5.02 -6.30 -7.45
C ASP A 109 -4.89 -4.77 -7.36
N ILE A 110 -4.29 -4.13 -8.37
CA ILE A 110 -4.10 -2.67 -8.41
C ILE A 110 -4.60 -2.10 -9.74
N ALA A 111 -5.23 -0.93 -9.66
CA ALA A 111 -5.66 -0.13 -10.80
C ALA A 111 -5.13 1.30 -10.63
N LEU A 112 -4.31 1.75 -11.57
CA LEU A 112 -3.79 3.11 -11.63
C LEU A 112 -4.79 4.02 -12.34
N LEU A 113 -5.26 5.05 -11.65
CA LEU A 113 -6.31 5.97 -12.12
C LEU A 113 -5.75 7.37 -12.37
N ARG A 114 -6.17 8.00 -13.48
CA ARG A 114 -5.78 9.39 -13.82
C ARG A 114 -6.40 10.39 -12.86
N GLU A 115 -7.60 10.09 -12.39
CA GLU A 115 -8.42 10.95 -11.54
C GLU A 115 -7.84 11.13 -10.13
N PHE A 116 -6.91 10.25 -9.75
CA PHE A 116 -6.19 10.33 -8.47
C PHE A 116 -4.82 11.03 -8.60
N GLN A 117 -4.44 11.47 -9.80
CA GLN A 117 -3.24 12.29 -10.01
C GLN A 117 -3.44 13.68 -9.39
N ILE A 118 -2.36 14.25 -8.87
CA ILE A 118 -2.33 15.66 -8.47
C ILE A 118 -2.70 16.53 -9.68
N SER A 119 -3.62 17.48 -9.46
CA SER A 119 -4.07 18.40 -10.52
C SER A 119 -2.87 19.20 -11.05
N ASP A 120 -2.80 19.33 -12.39
CA ASP A 120 -1.74 20.02 -13.15
C ASP A 120 -0.38 19.28 -13.28
N GLU A 121 -0.29 18.00 -12.87
CA GLU A 121 0.88 17.15 -13.16
C GLU A 121 0.60 16.09 -14.25
N GLU A 122 1.29 16.21 -15.40
CA GLU A 122 1.30 15.16 -16.42
C GLU A 122 2.41 14.13 -16.17
N TYR A 123 2.04 12.98 -15.61
CA TYR A 123 2.98 11.87 -15.43
C TYR A 123 3.27 11.15 -16.76
N ARG A 124 4.48 11.39 -17.27
CA ARG A 124 4.96 10.97 -18.60
C ARG A 124 5.09 9.44 -18.79
N TRP A 125 4.97 8.62 -17.74
CA TRP A 125 5.34 7.20 -17.73
C TRP A 125 4.31 6.21 -17.15
N GLY A 126 3.08 6.64 -16.82
CA GLY A 126 2.06 5.71 -16.31
C GLY A 126 1.34 4.98 -17.45
N PRO A 127 1.48 3.64 -17.63
CA PRO A 127 0.57 2.89 -18.48
C PRO A 127 -0.81 2.90 -17.82
N LEU A 128 -1.61 3.90 -18.19
CA LEU A 128 -2.97 4.08 -17.70
C LEU A 128 -3.86 3.05 -18.36
N LEU A 129 -4.53 2.22 -17.56
CA LEU A 129 -5.60 1.35 -18.06
C LEU A 129 -6.68 2.24 -18.67
N LYS A 130 -6.93 2.07 -19.97
CA LYS A 130 -8.08 2.66 -20.65
C LYS A 130 -9.23 1.67 -20.51
N PHE A 131 -10.31 2.10 -19.85
CA PHE A 131 -11.59 1.40 -19.87
C PHE A 131 -12.28 1.58 -21.23
#